data_AF-A0A7Y5G5U5-F1
#
_entry.id   AF-A0A7Y5G5U5-F1
#
_cell.length_a   1.000
_cell.length_b   1.000
_cell.length_c   1.000
_cell.angle_alpha   90.00
_cell.angle_beta   90.00
_cell.angle_gamma   90.00
#
_symmetry.space_group_name_H-M   'P 1'
#
loop_
_entity.id
_entity.type
_entity.pdbx_description
1 polymer ?
#
loop_
_entity_poly.entity_id
_entity_poly.type
_entity_poly.pdbx_seq_one_letter_code
_entity_poly.pdbx_strand_id
1 'polypeptide(L)'
;MKLSRLFYLLALCLAAGGGFAQNSETSIVDDDVIDQIRKKYFSNSKNFMIVQGDYEMKSGRVIDKDILVVNGNLRIAGTLNGSVVVTNGNIVLEGEGEIIKNAVVIHGKIIVEDAKQVEGSQEEIDWKDLNDDGDARVIAPLAVKPELPELPVIDENQMESIHDNMQSLSEEMRQLAEEMKARQDQFTAGFNNRYKREMQKNRKKDRDENWDENQNWNRDWENENSNDPDEESSGGEDWGDEGDRWNDFSDVDFADEIQTFQRKYKTNYFTFDYNRVDGAYLGLKIEKNHKIYRNKPFNLYGELGYAFSRGKFNYQLGLDKFWGRAFRFEAGGEFHDLTGTQDSWLVGHYENAMNALLFKNDYRDYYRLRGYGFHASQNLNPYLKLTAGYNSDEYFSLPNEVRWGLFLPKKDFRVNPAVDEGTMVTVSGAAEFNNLSEYHWKRKITKRRGWKIEARGEKGLDKLNSDFQFARYTVQAARYQPLSRWENLDVRLMIGAATGDVPVQKLFYLGGISTLRGHNFKEFSGNQMALANVEYRVSSGRFSDDRIFLLDPFSLILFMDAGYTWNNKIYSYRDAAKGVNLNDMETDLGVGFGDESDFFRIDVAKNISVKNSSYKVNFRINYAF
;
A
#
# COMPACT_ATOMS: atom_id res chain seq x y z
N MET A 1 -17.29 -26.27 6.23
CA MET A 1 -17.72 -24.94 6.73
C MET A 1 -16.79 -23.78 6.29
N LYS A 2 -16.05 -23.90 5.16
CA LYS A 2 -15.14 -22.83 4.66
C LYS A 2 -15.50 -22.28 3.26
N LEU A 3 -16.01 -23.11 2.33
CA LEU A 3 -16.42 -22.66 0.99
C LEU A 3 -17.66 -21.76 0.99
N SER A 4 -18.62 -21.99 1.89
CA SER A 4 -19.83 -21.17 1.97
C SER A 4 -19.52 -19.69 2.20
N ARG A 5 -18.46 -19.37 2.96
CA ARG A 5 -18.03 -17.97 3.20
C ARG A 5 -17.59 -17.27 1.91
N LEU A 6 -16.89 -17.97 1.03
CA LEU A 6 -16.44 -17.42 -0.26
C LEU A 6 -17.63 -17.16 -1.19
N PHE A 7 -18.59 -18.08 -1.24
CA PHE A 7 -19.82 -17.94 -2.03
C PHE A 7 -20.72 -16.79 -1.56
N TYR A 8 -20.92 -16.62 -0.24
CA TYR A 8 -21.68 -15.49 0.30
C TYR A 8 -20.96 -14.15 0.10
N LEU A 9 -19.61 -14.12 0.20
CA LEU A 9 -18.81 -12.94 -0.12
C LEU A 9 -18.89 -12.57 -1.60
N LEU A 10 -18.79 -13.54 -2.50
CA LEU A 10 -18.95 -13.31 -3.94
C LEU A 10 -20.36 -12.81 -4.27
N ALA A 11 -21.40 -13.33 -3.61
CA ALA A 11 -22.78 -12.85 -3.76
C ALA A 11 -22.96 -11.42 -3.22
N LEU A 12 -22.37 -11.07 -2.08
CA LEU A 12 -22.35 -9.69 -1.54
C LEU A 12 -21.53 -8.74 -2.41
N CYS A 13 -20.40 -9.19 -2.96
CA CYS A 13 -19.57 -8.43 -3.89
C CYS A 13 -20.26 -8.24 -5.24
N LEU A 14 -21.02 -9.21 -5.73
CA LEU A 14 -21.83 -9.09 -6.95
C LEU A 14 -23.05 -8.20 -6.71
N ALA A 15 -23.64 -8.22 -5.51
CA ALA A 15 -24.72 -7.31 -5.14
C ALA A 15 -24.22 -5.85 -4.94
N ALA A 16 -23.01 -5.66 -4.40
CA ALA A 16 -22.38 -4.34 -4.26
C ALA A 16 -21.76 -3.84 -5.57
N GLY A 17 -21.21 -4.73 -6.39
CA GLY A 17 -20.61 -4.43 -7.69
C GLY A 17 -21.62 -4.34 -8.84
N GLY A 18 -22.84 -4.88 -8.65
CA GLY A 18 -23.88 -5.00 -9.67
C GLY A 18 -24.79 -3.79 -9.85
N GLY A 19 -24.64 -2.73 -9.07
CA GLY A 19 -25.55 -1.60 -9.25
C GLY A 19 -25.38 -0.43 -8.30
N PHE A 20 -24.22 0.21 -8.30
CA PHE A 20 -24.12 1.63 -7.92
C PHE A 20 -23.00 2.30 -8.73
N ALA A 21 -23.26 2.57 -10.01
CA ALA A 21 -22.56 3.66 -10.69
C ALA A 21 -23.07 4.96 -10.05
N GLN A 22 -22.44 5.38 -8.95
CA GLN A 22 -22.69 6.70 -8.38
C GLN A 22 -22.05 7.74 -9.29
N ASN A 23 -22.89 8.39 -10.09
CA ASN A 23 -22.56 9.67 -10.69
C ASN A 23 -22.10 10.60 -9.56
N SER A 24 -20.83 10.98 -9.55
CA SER A 24 -20.29 12.01 -8.67
C SER A 24 -20.60 13.37 -9.28
N GLU A 25 -21.35 14.20 -8.56
CA GLU A 25 -21.64 15.59 -8.97
C GLU A 25 -20.61 16.62 -8.44
N THR A 26 -19.48 16.20 -7.86
CA THR A 26 -18.58 17.17 -7.18
C THR A 26 -17.07 17.02 -7.40
N SER A 27 -16.63 16.38 -8.49
CA SER A 27 -15.27 16.56 -9.02
C SER A 27 -15.34 16.46 -10.53
N ILE A 28 -15.04 17.53 -11.26
CA ILE A 28 -15.30 17.60 -12.71
C ILE A 28 -14.43 16.59 -13.50
N VAL A 29 -13.40 16.01 -12.87
CA VAL A 29 -12.43 15.12 -13.52
C VAL A 29 -12.19 13.88 -12.65
N ASP A 30 -12.89 12.79 -12.96
CA ASP A 30 -12.66 11.46 -12.39
C ASP A 30 -11.76 10.60 -13.31
N ASP A 31 -11.49 9.35 -12.92
CA ASP A 31 -10.65 8.43 -13.70
C ASP A 31 -11.18 8.19 -15.13
N ASP A 32 -12.50 8.23 -15.34
CA ASP A 32 -13.11 8.04 -16.65
C ASP A 32 -12.89 9.27 -17.54
N VAL A 33 -13.00 10.48 -16.97
CA VAL A 33 -12.68 11.74 -17.68
C VAL A 33 -11.18 11.83 -17.98
N ILE A 34 -10.31 11.43 -17.05
CA ILE A 34 -8.85 11.34 -17.27
C ILE A 34 -8.56 10.43 -18.45
N ASP A 35 -9.20 9.26 -18.51
CA ASP A 35 -9.00 8.31 -19.59
C ASP A 35 -9.53 8.84 -20.94
N GLN A 36 -10.64 9.59 -20.94
CA GLN A 36 -11.14 10.30 -22.13
C GLN A 36 -10.15 11.35 -22.63
N ILE A 37 -9.64 12.22 -21.75
CA ILE A 37 -8.62 13.22 -22.08
C ILE A 37 -7.37 12.53 -22.63
N ARG A 38 -6.93 11.42 -22.00
CA ARG A 38 -5.82 10.62 -22.49
C ARG A 38 -6.07 10.08 -23.89
N LYS A 39 -7.25 9.50 -24.14
CA LYS A 39 -7.63 8.97 -25.46
C LYS A 39 -7.70 10.07 -26.52
N LYS A 40 -8.11 11.30 -26.17
CA LYS A 40 -8.21 12.42 -27.13
C LYS A 40 -6.87 13.07 -27.42
N TYR A 41 -6.11 13.46 -26.40
CA TYR A 41 -4.91 14.29 -26.55
C TYR A 41 -3.59 13.52 -26.47
N PHE A 42 -3.62 12.30 -25.91
CA PHE A 42 -2.42 11.50 -25.61
C PHE A 42 -2.53 10.04 -26.11
N SER A 43 -3.33 9.77 -27.14
CA SER A 43 -3.66 8.41 -27.61
C SER A 43 -2.45 7.53 -27.90
N ASN A 44 -1.36 8.12 -28.38
CA ASN A 44 -0.12 7.43 -28.71
C ASN A 44 0.96 7.53 -27.63
N SER A 45 0.66 8.17 -26.50
CA SER A 45 1.64 8.40 -25.44
C SER A 45 1.85 7.14 -24.62
N LYS A 46 3.11 6.72 -24.52
CA LYS A 46 3.56 5.66 -23.59
C LYS A 46 4.25 6.23 -22.36
N ASN A 47 4.55 7.52 -22.35
CA ASN A 47 5.28 8.20 -21.29
C ASN A 47 4.44 9.38 -20.80
N PHE A 48 3.49 9.07 -19.93
CA PHE A 48 2.38 9.94 -19.56
C PHE A 48 2.36 10.17 -18.05
N MET A 49 2.48 11.42 -17.64
CA MET A 49 2.49 11.86 -16.25
C MET A 49 1.13 12.48 -15.91
N ILE A 50 0.55 12.08 -14.78
CA ILE A 50 -0.65 12.73 -14.22
C ILE A 50 -0.26 13.41 -12.91
N VAL A 51 -0.59 14.69 -12.78
CA VAL A 51 -0.46 15.44 -11.53
C VAL A 51 -1.84 15.94 -11.12
N GLN A 52 -2.19 15.78 -9.84
CA GLN A 52 -3.45 16.26 -9.26
C GLN A 52 -3.15 17.52 -8.45
N GLY A 53 -3.79 18.64 -8.73
CA GLY A 53 -3.45 19.94 -8.15
C GLY A 53 -2.25 20.63 -8.82
N ASP A 54 -1.78 21.71 -8.21
CA ASP A 54 -0.73 22.56 -8.80
C ASP A 54 0.59 21.79 -9.00
N TYR A 55 1.28 22.05 -10.12
CA TYR A 55 2.61 21.53 -10.43
C TYR A 55 3.56 22.64 -10.85
N GLU A 56 4.77 22.66 -10.30
CA GLU A 56 5.81 23.65 -10.62
C GLU A 56 7.07 22.96 -11.12
N MET A 57 7.46 23.30 -12.34
CA MET A 57 8.69 22.85 -12.98
C MET A 57 9.73 23.98 -12.95
N LYS A 58 10.88 23.73 -12.33
CA LYS A 58 11.96 24.71 -12.17
C LYS A 58 12.81 24.89 -13.43
N SER A 59 13.51 26.03 -13.52
CA SER A 59 14.50 26.30 -14.58
C SER A 59 15.64 25.27 -14.57
N GLY A 60 16.13 24.96 -15.77
CA GLY A 60 17.13 23.92 -16.03
C GLY A 60 16.56 22.49 -16.06
N ARG A 61 15.33 22.24 -15.58
CA ARG A 61 14.69 20.92 -15.66
C ARG A 61 14.23 20.68 -17.10
N VAL A 62 14.40 19.45 -17.57
CA VAL A 62 13.88 18.97 -18.86
C VAL A 62 12.97 17.78 -18.60
N ILE A 63 11.73 17.83 -19.10
CA ILE A 63 10.78 16.71 -18.99
C ILE A 63 10.44 16.20 -20.39
N ASP A 64 10.74 14.92 -20.64
CA ASP A 64 10.46 14.25 -21.92
C ASP A 64 9.20 13.36 -21.86
N LYS A 65 8.09 13.95 -21.39
CA LYS A 65 6.82 13.26 -21.14
C LYS A 65 5.63 14.14 -21.46
N ASP A 66 4.53 13.50 -21.83
CA ASP A 66 3.25 14.18 -21.89
C ASP A 66 2.69 14.34 -20.47
N ILE A 67 2.11 15.50 -20.16
CA ILE A 67 1.64 15.84 -18.80
C ILE A 67 0.15 16.13 -18.84
N LEU A 68 -0.60 15.55 -17.91
CA LEU A 68 -1.95 15.96 -17.55
C LEU A 68 -1.94 16.52 -16.12
N VAL A 69 -2.23 17.81 -15.97
CA VAL A 69 -2.49 18.41 -14.66
C VAL A 69 -3.99 18.51 -14.44
N VAL A 70 -4.48 17.88 -13.38
CA VAL A 70 -5.90 17.79 -13.06
C VAL A 70 -6.21 18.69 -11.88
N ASN A 71 -7.19 19.59 -12.03
CA ASN A 71 -7.63 20.50 -10.97
C ASN A 71 -6.52 21.36 -10.34
N GLY A 72 -5.63 21.91 -11.18
CA GLY A 72 -4.51 22.71 -10.69
C GLY A 72 -3.76 23.46 -11.79
N ASN A 73 -2.94 24.41 -11.36
CA ASN A 73 -2.11 25.23 -12.24
C ASN A 73 -0.79 24.52 -12.54
N LEU A 74 -0.33 24.66 -13.78
CA LEU A 74 0.98 24.23 -14.21
C LEU A 74 1.88 25.44 -14.38
N ARG A 75 2.96 25.54 -13.61
CA ARG A 75 3.99 26.57 -13.79
C ARG A 75 5.27 25.97 -14.36
N ILE A 76 5.78 26.51 -15.46
CA ILE A 76 6.96 25.98 -16.17
C ILE A 76 8.02 27.05 -16.32
N ALA A 77 9.17 26.82 -15.69
CA ALA A 77 10.38 27.62 -15.84
C ALA A 77 11.50 26.91 -16.62
N GLY A 78 11.32 25.65 -17.03
CA GLY A 78 12.27 24.84 -17.81
C GLY A 78 11.70 24.34 -19.15
N THR A 79 12.22 23.24 -19.70
CA THR A 79 11.84 22.74 -21.05
C THR A 79 11.00 21.45 -20.98
N LEU A 80 9.76 21.53 -21.47
CA LEU A 80 8.85 20.38 -21.63
C LEU A 80 8.82 19.91 -23.09
N ASN A 81 9.37 18.72 -23.36
CA ASN A 81 9.40 18.16 -24.72
C ASN A 81 8.08 17.47 -25.13
N GLY A 82 7.17 17.23 -24.19
CA GLY A 82 5.87 16.59 -24.41
C GLY A 82 4.71 17.57 -24.59
N SER A 83 3.54 17.00 -24.90
CA SER A 83 2.28 17.73 -24.92
C SER A 83 1.73 17.88 -23.50
N VAL A 84 0.96 18.92 -23.25
CA VAL A 84 0.36 19.17 -21.94
C VAL A 84 -1.12 19.48 -22.04
N VAL A 85 -1.88 18.94 -21.09
CA VAL A 85 -3.27 19.28 -20.85
C VAL A 85 -3.41 19.70 -19.40
N VAL A 86 -4.05 20.83 -19.13
CA VAL A 86 -4.40 21.28 -17.78
C VAL A 86 -5.91 21.38 -17.66
N THR A 87 -6.49 20.88 -16.57
CA THR A 87 -7.92 20.99 -16.30
C THR A 87 -8.20 21.83 -15.06
N ASN A 88 -9.22 22.69 -15.13
CA ASN A 88 -9.63 23.58 -14.03
C ASN A 88 -8.47 24.38 -13.41
N GLY A 89 -7.56 24.86 -14.25
CA GLY A 89 -6.35 25.57 -13.84
C GLY A 89 -5.63 26.20 -15.02
N ASN A 90 -4.55 26.93 -14.76
CA ASN A 90 -3.83 27.70 -15.79
C ASN A 90 -2.46 27.09 -16.09
N ILE A 91 -2.01 27.21 -17.33
CA ILE A 91 -0.58 27.05 -17.67
C ILE A 91 0.08 28.41 -17.52
N VAL A 92 1.17 28.49 -16.77
CA VAL A 92 1.99 29.70 -16.58
C VAL A 92 3.42 29.38 -17.02
N LEU A 93 3.87 29.98 -18.12
CA LEU A 93 5.26 29.90 -18.56
C LEU A 93 6.02 31.09 -18.01
N GLU A 94 7.17 30.86 -17.39
CA GLU A 94 8.01 31.92 -16.83
C GLU A 94 9.51 31.73 -17.17
N GLY A 95 10.26 32.82 -17.36
CA GLY A 95 11.72 32.78 -17.53
C GLY A 95 12.21 31.94 -18.72
N GLU A 96 12.81 30.77 -18.47
CA GLU A 96 13.25 29.85 -19.53
C GLU A 96 12.17 28.85 -19.97
N GLY A 97 10.93 29.02 -19.49
CA GLY A 97 9.80 28.15 -19.76
C GLY A 97 9.55 27.93 -21.26
N GLU A 98 9.49 26.66 -21.66
CA GLU A 98 9.30 26.24 -23.05
C GLU A 98 8.49 24.95 -23.13
N ILE A 99 7.48 24.91 -24.02
CA ILE A 99 6.73 23.69 -24.36
C ILE A 99 6.94 23.42 -25.85
N ILE A 100 7.51 22.26 -26.18
CA ILE A 100 7.88 21.91 -27.56
C ILE A 100 6.69 21.39 -28.37
N LYS A 101 5.72 20.73 -27.72
CA LYS A 101 4.52 20.19 -28.40
C LYS A 101 3.28 21.04 -28.08
N ASN A 102 2.13 20.39 -27.92
CA ASN A 102 0.84 21.04 -27.81
C ASN A 102 0.54 21.41 -26.35
N ALA A 103 -0.13 22.52 -26.13
CA ALA A 103 -0.64 22.95 -24.84
C ALA A 103 -2.16 23.15 -24.92
N VAL A 104 -2.90 22.43 -24.09
CA VAL A 104 -4.36 22.51 -24.02
C VAL A 104 -4.76 22.86 -22.59
N VAL A 105 -5.67 23.80 -22.42
CA VAL A 105 -6.28 24.11 -21.13
C VAL A 105 -7.79 23.92 -21.24
N ILE A 106 -8.34 23.09 -20.37
CA ILE A 106 -9.77 22.85 -20.23
C ILE A 106 -10.24 23.63 -19.00
N HIS A 107 -11.07 24.63 -19.21
CA HIS A 107 -11.60 25.53 -18.18
C HIS A 107 -10.47 26.28 -17.42
N GLY A 108 -9.70 27.07 -18.17
CA GLY A 108 -8.59 27.88 -17.65
C GLY A 108 -7.91 28.68 -18.75
N LYS A 109 -6.68 29.16 -18.51
CA LYS A 109 -5.92 29.98 -19.47
C LYS A 109 -4.46 29.58 -19.59
N ILE A 110 -3.85 29.92 -20.72
CA ILE A 110 -2.40 29.90 -20.94
C ILE A 110 -1.87 31.33 -20.73
N ILE A 111 -0.92 31.47 -19.81
CA ILE A 111 -0.32 32.73 -19.39
C ILE A 111 1.19 32.63 -19.66
N VAL A 112 1.74 33.60 -20.39
CA VAL A 112 3.17 33.64 -20.74
C VAL A 112 3.79 34.89 -20.13
N GLU A 113 4.68 34.72 -19.15
CA GLU A 113 5.36 35.78 -18.39
C GLU A 113 6.87 35.70 -18.65
N ASP A 114 7.38 36.48 -19.61
CA ASP A 114 8.83 36.53 -19.92
C ASP A 114 9.46 35.16 -20.27
N ALA A 115 8.70 34.25 -20.91
CA ALA A 115 9.13 32.90 -21.29
C ALA A 115 9.56 32.79 -22.76
N LYS A 116 10.22 31.68 -23.14
CA LYS A 116 10.70 31.47 -24.52
C LYS A 116 9.57 31.35 -25.54
N GLN A 117 8.80 30.26 -25.52
CA GLN A 117 7.70 30.00 -26.46
C GLN A 117 6.93 28.70 -26.13
N VAL A 118 5.70 28.55 -26.66
CA VAL A 118 5.09 27.23 -26.97
C VAL A 118 5.23 26.98 -28.48
N GLU A 119 5.95 25.94 -28.89
CA GLU A 119 6.21 25.67 -30.31
C GLU A 119 5.02 25.00 -31.02
N GLY A 120 4.27 24.13 -30.34
CA GLY A 120 3.10 23.45 -30.89
C GLY A 120 1.78 24.23 -30.79
N SER A 121 0.65 23.53 -30.93
CA SER A 121 -0.67 24.17 -30.87
C SER A 121 -1.03 24.62 -29.45
N GLN A 122 -1.78 25.72 -29.35
CA GLN A 122 -2.32 26.24 -28.10
C GLN A 122 -3.84 26.27 -28.19
N GLU A 123 -4.52 25.59 -27.26
CA GLU A 123 -5.98 25.51 -27.21
C GLU A 123 -6.48 25.84 -25.80
N GLU A 124 -7.41 26.78 -25.71
CA GLU A 124 -8.18 27.06 -24.49
C GLU A 124 -9.63 26.68 -24.78
N ILE A 125 -10.13 25.64 -24.11
CA ILE A 125 -11.48 25.11 -24.34
C ILE A 125 -12.26 25.03 -23.03
N ASP A 126 -13.58 24.96 -23.12
CA ASP A 126 -14.44 24.68 -21.96
C ASP A 126 -14.86 23.21 -21.97
N TRP A 127 -15.38 22.71 -20.84
CA TRP A 127 -15.76 21.30 -20.65
C TRP A 127 -16.76 20.79 -21.69
N LYS A 128 -17.63 21.67 -22.17
CA LYS A 128 -18.63 21.37 -23.22
C LYS A 128 -18.00 21.09 -24.59
N ASP A 129 -16.80 21.59 -24.84
CA ASP A 129 -16.11 21.48 -26.13
C ASP A 129 -15.16 20.25 -26.17
N LEU A 130 -15.15 19.45 -25.10
CA LEU A 130 -14.32 18.24 -25.02
C LEU A 130 -14.81 17.13 -25.96
N ASN A 131 -16.10 17.07 -26.30
CA ASN A 131 -16.67 16.07 -27.21
C ASN A 131 -17.48 16.76 -28.33
N ASP A 132 -17.12 16.54 -29.61
CA ASP A 132 -17.88 17.00 -30.79
C ASP A 132 -19.19 16.20 -31.02
N ASP A 133 -19.38 15.06 -30.35
CA ASP A 133 -20.46 14.09 -30.64
C ASP A 133 -21.73 14.25 -29.78
N GLY A 134 -21.86 15.29 -28.96
CA GLY A 134 -23.11 15.55 -28.21
C GLY A 134 -23.47 14.56 -27.10
N ASP A 135 -22.67 13.51 -26.88
CA ASP A 135 -22.79 12.58 -25.74
C ASP A 135 -22.17 13.20 -24.48
N ALA A 136 -22.86 14.20 -23.93
CA ALA A 136 -22.54 14.75 -22.62
C ALA A 136 -22.82 13.69 -21.54
N ARG A 137 -21.77 13.00 -21.07
CA ARG A 137 -21.65 12.60 -19.65
C ARG A 137 -20.85 13.61 -18.83
N VAL A 138 -20.55 14.78 -19.40
CA VAL A 138 -20.05 15.93 -18.66
C VAL A 138 -21.26 16.63 -18.06
N ILE A 139 -21.58 16.31 -16.81
CA ILE A 139 -22.66 16.97 -16.08
C ILE A 139 -22.19 18.39 -15.74
N ALA A 140 -22.60 19.37 -16.55
CA ALA A 140 -22.71 20.75 -16.07
C ALA A 140 -23.64 20.74 -14.84
N PRO A 141 -23.42 21.56 -13.80
CA PRO A 141 -24.25 21.56 -12.59
C PRO A 141 -25.64 22.12 -12.93
N LEU A 142 -26.48 21.27 -13.53
CA LEU A 142 -27.89 21.50 -13.72
C LEU A 142 -28.60 20.67 -12.66
N ALA A 143 -29.27 21.39 -11.76
CA ALA A 143 -30.15 20.84 -10.75
C ALA A 143 -31.19 19.93 -11.42
N VAL A 144 -30.96 18.62 -11.36
CA VAL A 144 -31.98 17.63 -11.73
C VAL A 144 -32.26 16.75 -10.52
N LYS A 145 -33.54 16.72 -10.16
CA LYS A 145 -34.11 15.84 -9.14
C LYS A 145 -33.86 14.39 -9.55
N PRO A 146 -33.35 13.50 -8.68
CA PRO A 146 -33.11 12.12 -9.07
C PRO A 146 -34.44 11.39 -9.25
N GLU A 147 -34.76 10.99 -10.47
CA GLU A 147 -35.59 9.83 -10.71
C GLU A 147 -34.73 8.58 -10.50
N LEU A 148 -35.21 7.66 -9.65
CA LEU A 148 -34.56 6.39 -9.38
C LEU A 148 -34.49 5.58 -10.70
N PRO A 149 -33.30 5.15 -11.17
CA PRO A 149 -33.23 4.22 -12.28
C PRO A 149 -33.82 2.87 -11.85
N GLU A 150 -34.63 2.26 -12.72
CA GLU A 150 -35.06 0.87 -12.55
C GLU A 150 -33.82 -0.04 -12.58
N LEU A 151 -33.70 -0.90 -11.56
CA LEU A 151 -32.61 -1.85 -11.41
C LEU A 151 -32.58 -2.80 -12.62
N PRO A 152 -31.39 -3.13 -13.17
CA PRO A 152 -31.30 -4.19 -14.17
C PRO A 152 -31.72 -5.52 -13.54
N VAL A 153 -32.80 -6.11 -14.06
CA VAL A 153 -33.21 -7.47 -13.72
C VAL A 153 -32.25 -8.43 -14.42
N ILE A 154 -31.33 -9.01 -13.66
CA ILE A 154 -30.54 -10.16 -14.13
C ILE A 154 -31.52 -11.33 -14.25
N ASP A 155 -31.69 -11.88 -15.45
CA ASP A 155 -32.58 -13.03 -15.63
C ASP A 155 -31.99 -14.31 -14.99
N GLU A 156 -32.87 -15.26 -14.64
CA GLU A 156 -32.47 -16.51 -13.96
C GLU A 156 -31.44 -17.32 -14.76
N ASN A 157 -31.45 -17.27 -16.09
CA ASN A 157 -30.51 -18.01 -16.95
C ASN A 157 -29.11 -17.40 -16.89
N GLN A 158 -28.99 -16.07 -16.75
CA GLN A 158 -27.69 -15.41 -16.53
C GLN A 158 -27.11 -15.74 -15.15
N MET A 159 -27.96 -15.82 -14.12
CA MET A 159 -27.54 -16.25 -12.79
C MET A 159 -27.08 -17.72 -12.78
N GLU A 160 -27.76 -18.59 -13.51
CA GLU A 160 -27.41 -20.01 -13.62
C GLU A 160 -26.07 -20.20 -14.39
N SER A 161 -25.86 -19.47 -15.48
CA SER A 161 -24.58 -19.48 -16.21
C SER A 161 -23.41 -18.96 -15.37
N ILE A 162 -23.62 -17.89 -14.58
CA ILE A 162 -22.61 -17.39 -13.64
C ILE A 162 -22.33 -18.43 -12.56
N HIS A 163 -23.37 -19.09 -12.05
CA HIS A 163 -23.24 -20.14 -11.03
C HIS A 163 -22.40 -21.33 -11.55
N ASP A 164 -22.69 -21.82 -12.75
CA ASP A 164 -22.00 -22.97 -13.35
C ASP A 164 -20.53 -22.66 -13.67
N ASN A 165 -20.26 -21.47 -14.24
CA ASN A 165 -18.89 -21.01 -14.48
C ASN A 165 -18.10 -20.87 -13.16
N MET A 166 -18.76 -20.41 -12.09
CA MET A 166 -18.15 -20.30 -10.78
C MET A 166 -17.90 -21.67 -10.12
N GLN A 167 -18.79 -22.65 -10.30
CA GLN A 167 -18.55 -24.01 -9.82
C GLN A 167 -17.36 -24.64 -10.54
N SER A 168 -17.29 -24.53 -11.88
CA SER A 168 -16.19 -25.03 -12.69
C SER A 168 -14.84 -24.44 -12.25
N LEU A 169 -14.77 -23.11 -12.12
CA LEU A 169 -13.55 -22.43 -11.68
C LEU A 169 -13.15 -22.82 -10.25
N SER A 170 -14.13 -23.05 -9.37
CA SER A 170 -13.86 -23.47 -7.98
C SER A 170 -13.29 -24.88 -7.89
N GLU A 171 -13.75 -25.80 -8.75
CA GLU A 171 -13.27 -27.17 -8.83
C GLU A 171 -11.83 -27.21 -9.38
N GLU A 172 -11.55 -26.41 -10.43
CA GLU A 172 -10.21 -26.25 -11.01
C GLU A 172 -9.22 -25.65 -10.01
N MET A 173 -9.60 -24.57 -9.32
CA MET A 173 -8.78 -23.94 -8.28
C MET A 173 -8.51 -24.90 -7.12
N ARG A 174 -9.47 -25.75 -6.76
CA ARG A 174 -9.32 -26.75 -5.70
C ARG A 174 -8.35 -27.86 -6.10
N GLN A 175 -8.47 -28.38 -7.32
CA GLN A 175 -7.54 -29.38 -7.85
C GLN A 175 -6.11 -28.82 -7.91
N LEU A 176 -5.95 -27.59 -8.42
CA LEU A 176 -4.64 -26.92 -8.47
C LEU A 176 -4.05 -26.72 -7.07
N ALA A 177 -4.86 -26.29 -6.10
CA ALA A 177 -4.41 -26.11 -4.71
C ALA A 177 -4.02 -27.45 -4.04
N GLU A 178 -4.77 -28.53 -4.30
CA GLU A 178 -4.44 -29.87 -3.80
C GLU A 178 -3.15 -30.41 -4.44
N GLU A 179 -2.94 -30.22 -5.74
CA GLU A 179 -1.68 -30.57 -6.42
C GLU A 179 -0.49 -29.76 -5.91
N MET A 180 -0.64 -28.44 -5.75
CA MET A 180 0.41 -27.57 -5.23
C MET A 180 0.77 -27.96 -3.79
N LYS A 181 -0.23 -28.27 -2.96
CA LYS A 181 -0.02 -28.75 -1.59
C LYS A 181 0.68 -30.11 -1.56
N ALA A 182 0.28 -31.05 -2.42
CA ALA A 182 0.94 -32.35 -2.52
C ALA A 182 2.41 -32.22 -2.94
N ARG A 183 2.71 -31.35 -3.92
CA ARG A 183 4.08 -31.02 -4.33
C ARG A 183 4.87 -30.36 -3.21
N GLN A 184 4.25 -29.45 -2.45
CA GLN A 184 4.87 -28.79 -1.29
C GLN A 184 5.21 -29.80 -0.18
N ASP A 185 4.28 -30.71 0.13
CA ASP A 185 4.48 -31.74 1.16
C ASP A 185 5.61 -32.70 0.75
N GLN A 186 5.68 -33.09 -0.53
CA GLN A 186 6.79 -33.89 -1.08
C GLN A 186 8.13 -33.16 -0.99
N PHE A 187 8.18 -31.87 -1.35
CA PHE A 187 9.39 -31.06 -1.27
C PHE A 187 9.86 -30.88 0.19
N THR A 188 8.93 -30.59 1.09
CA THR A 188 9.20 -30.38 2.53
C THR A 188 9.67 -31.67 3.20
N ALA A 189 9.05 -32.82 2.87
CA ALA A 189 9.50 -34.13 3.34
C ALA A 189 10.91 -34.48 2.83
N GLY A 190 11.19 -34.19 1.56
CA GLY A 190 12.50 -34.37 0.95
C GLY A 190 13.58 -33.52 1.61
N PHE A 191 13.29 -32.25 1.88
CA PHE A 191 14.19 -31.32 2.54
C PHE A 191 14.43 -31.70 4.01
N ASN A 192 13.38 -31.99 4.79
CA ASN A 192 13.49 -32.39 6.20
C ASN A 192 14.26 -33.69 6.39
N ASN A 193 14.11 -34.66 5.49
CA ASN A 193 14.88 -35.90 5.54
C ASN A 193 16.36 -35.67 5.23
N ARG A 194 16.68 -34.79 4.27
CA ARG A 194 18.07 -34.39 3.96
C ARG A 194 18.71 -33.63 5.14
N TYR A 195 17.96 -32.69 5.72
CA TYR A 195 18.38 -31.90 6.88
C TYR A 195 18.61 -32.75 8.13
N LYS A 196 17.70 -33.71 8.43
CA LYS A 196 17.89 -34.64 9.56
C LYS A 196 19.13 -35.52 9.40
N ARG A 197 19.44 -35.98 8.18
CA ARG A 197 20.66 -36.77 7.90
C ARG A 197 21.94 -35.95 8.10
N GLU A 198 21.95 -34.69 7.64
CA GLU A 198 23.06 -33.75 7.86
C GLU A 198 23.26 -33.45 9.35
N MET A 199 22.18 -33.15 10.08
CA MET A 199 22.24 -32.89 11.52
C MET A 199 22.70 -34.10 12.32
N GLN A 200 22.31 -35.32 11.95
CA GLN A 200 22.79 -36.54 12.60
C GLN A 200 24.28 -36.82 12.34
N LYS A 201 24.82 -36.41 11.18
CA LYS A 201 26.26 -36.49 10.88
C LYS A 201 27.05 -35.49 11.72
N ASN A 202 26.59 -34.24 11.79
CA ASN A 202 27.25 -33.20 12.60
C ASN A 202 27.18 -33.49 14.10
N ARG A 203 26.03 -33.99 14.61
CA ARG A 203 25.89 -34.37 16.02
C ARG A 203 26.72 -35.60 16.42
N LYS A 204 27.13 -36.44 15.46
CA LYS A 204 28.12 -37.51 15.68
C LYS A 204 29.52 -36.92 15.79
N LYS A 205 29.88 -36.02 14.87
CA LYS A 205 31.16 -35.32 14.85
C LYS A 205 31.40 -34.48 16.13
N ASP A 206 30.40 -33.71 16.56
CA ASP A 206 30.47 -32.88 17.77
C ASP A 206 30.55 -33.70 19.07
N ARG A 207 30.05 -34.94 19.06
CA ARG A 207 30.05 -35.83 20.23
C ARG A 207 31.36 -36.62 20.34
N ASP A 208 31.98 -36.94 19.22
CA ASP A 208 33.29 -37.59 19.19
C ASP A 208 34.41 -36.57 19.48
N GLU A 209 34.22 -35.28 19.17
CA GLU A 209 35.14 -34.18 19.54
C GLU A 209 35.00 -33.72 21.02
N ASN A 210 33.81 -33.85 21.65
CA ASN A 210 33.60 -33.47 23.07
C ASN A 210 33.87 -34.59 24.09
N TRP A 211 34.10 -35.84 23.67
CA TRP A 211 34.34 -36.96 24.58
C TRP A 211 35.75 -36.94 25.20
N ASP A 212 36.70 -36.22 24.60
CA ASP A 212 38.08 -36.08 25.10
C ASP A 212 38.27 -34.93 26.10
N GLU A 213 37.35 -33.96 26.19
CA GLU A 213 37.51 -32.78 27.07
C GLU A 213 36.74 -32.86 28.41
N ASN A 214 35.80 -33.80 28.58
CA ASN A 214 34.84 -33.77 29.69
C ASN A 214 35.05 -34.84 30.80
N GLN A 215 36.30 -35.24 31.04
CA GLN A 215 36.67 -36.13 32.16
C GLN A 215 37.15 -35.39 33.43
N ASN A 216 37.13 -34.05 33.47
CA ASN A 216 37.81 -33.29 34.53
C ASN A 216 36.91 -32.38 35.41
N TRP A 217 35.57 -32.50 35.34
CA TRP A 217 34.66 -31.53 36.00
C TRP A 217 33.52 -32.12 36.85
N ASN A 218 33.49 -33.43 37.14
CA ASN A 218 32.51 -34.03 38.06
C ASN A 218 33.18 -34.59 39.32
N ARG A 219 33.58 -33.68 40.20
CA ARG A 219 33.76 -33.93 41.63
C ARG A 219 33.32 -32.65 42.33
N ASP A 220 32.40 -32.75 43.29
CA ASP A 220 32.09 -31.75 44.33
C ASP A 220 30.68 -31.13 44.39
N TRP A 221 29.62 -31.73 43.83
CA TRP A 221 28.25 -31.25 44.10
C TRP A 221 27.20 -32.37 44.34
N GLU A 222 27.57 -33.38 45.13
CA GLU A 222 26.61 -34.31 45.75
C GLU A 222 26.66 -34.16 47.27
N ASN A 223 25.64 -33.52 47.85
CA ASN A 223 25.05 -33.79 49.17
C ASN A 223 24.16 -32.61 49.59
N GLU A 224 22.83 -32.75 49.44
CA GLU A 224 21.91 -32.91 50.59
C GLU A 224 20.43 -32.78 50.18
N ASN A 225 19.70 -33.82 50.59
CA ASN A 225 18.29 -33.87 50.99
C ASN A 225 17.17 -33.92 49.93
N SER A 226 16.84 -35.18 49.63
CA SER A 226 15.50 -35.76 49.45
C SER A 226 14.48 -35.34 50.52
N ASN A 227 13.23 -35.09 50.09
CA ASN A 227 12.01 -35.77 50.59
C ASN A 227 10.75 -35.24 49.86
N ASP A 228 10.17 -36.11 49.03
CA ASP A 228 8.77 -36.14 48.56
C ASP A 228 8.02 -37.17 49.46
N PRO A 229 6.67 -37.19 49.63
CA PRO A 229 5.77 -37.26 48.47
C PRO A 229 4.32 -36.70 48.62
N ASP A 230 3.66 -36.70 47.45
CA ASP A 230 2.24 -36.93 47.13
C ASP A 230 1.38 -35.77 46.61
N GLU A 231 1.05 -35.97 45.33
CA GLU A 231 0.27 -35.22 44.36
C GLU A 231 -1.20 -34.96 44.75
N GLU A 232 -1.64 -33.70 44.57
CA GLU A 232 -2.98 -33.42 44.03
C GLU A 232 -2.92 -32.29 42.99
N SER A 233 -3.31 -32.67 41.78
CA SER A 233 -3.40 -31.92 40.52
C SER A 233 -4.00 -30.51 40.67
N SER A 234 -3.16 -29.49 40.58
CA SER A 234 -3.54 -28.12 40.24
C SER A 234 -2.39 -27.42 39.49
N GLY A 235 -2.72 -26.67 38.44
CA GLY A 235 -1.85 -25.66 37.84
C GLY A 235 -0.79 -26.14 36.84
N GLY A 236 -1.01 -25.79 35.58
CA GLY A 236 0.06 -25.62 34.59
C GLY A 236 -0.07 -24.23 33.99
N GLU A 237 0.13 -23.20 34.81
CA GLU A 237 0.36 -21.84 34.35
C GLU A 237 1.65 -21.86 33.53
N ASP A 238 1.50 -21.77 32.21
CA ASP A 238 2.61 -21.74 31.27
C ASP A 238 3.31 -20.39 31.45
N TRP A 239 4.49 -20.43 32.06
CA TRP A 239 5.32 -19.28 32.35
C TRP A 239 5.63 -18.53 31.06
N GLY A 240 5.25 -17.25 31.03
CA GLY A 240 5.51 -16.38 29.90
C GLY A 240 7.00 -16.25 29.64
N ASP A 241 7.42 -16.66 28.44
CA ASP A 241 8.73 -16.35 27.88
C ASP A 241 8.89 -14.83 27.74
N GLU A 242 9.47 -14.19 28.75
CA GLU A 242 9.91 -12.79 28.71
C GLU A 242 11.02 -12.52 27.67
N GLY A 243 11.54 -13.58 27.03
CA GLY A 243 12.54 -13.51 25.96
C GLY A 243 12.00 -13.15 24.57
N ASP A 244 10.69 -13.25 24.34
CA ASP A 244 10.09 -13.10 22.99
C ASP A 244 9.79 -11.65 22.57
N ARG A 245 9.85 -10.68 23.51
CA ARG A 245 9.52 -9.26 23.22
C ARG A 245 10.54 -8.55 22.33
N TRP A 246 11.70 -9.16 22.07
CA TRP A 246 12.76 -8.60 21.23
C TRP A 246 12.62 -8.93 19.74
N ASN A 247 11.63 -9.77 19.37
CA ASN A 247 11.50 -10.36 18.04
C ASN A 247 10.38 -9.73 17.16
N ASP A 248 9.72 -8.66 17.63
CA ASP A 248 8.49 -8.11 17.00
C ASP A 248 8.71 -6.77 16.26
N PHE A 249 9.98 -6.46 15.90
CA PHE A 249 10.36 -5.22 15.20
C PHE A 249 11.01 -5.55 13.86
N SER A 250 10.21 -5.62 12.81
CA SER A 250 10.76 -5.91 11.49
C SER A 250 9.86 -5.40 10.39
N ASP A 251 9.92 -4.11 10.05
CA ASP A 251 9.22 -3.60 8.88
C ASP A 251 9.88 -2.30 8.35
N VAL A 252 11.19 -2.33 8.08
CA VAL A 252 11.85 -1.41 7.14
C VAL A 252 13.05 -2.12 6.49
N ASP A 253 12.84 -2.69 5.31
CA ASP A 253 13.91 -3.06 4.39
C ASP A 253 14.05 -1.91 3.38
N PHE A 254 15.28 -1.45 3.14
CA PHE A 254 15.50 -0.19 2.41
C PHE A 254 15.31 -0.33 0.89
N ALA A 255 15.29 -1.53 0.30
CA ALA A 255 14.72 -1.74 -1.05
C ALA A 255 13.20 -1.99 -1.06
N ASP A 256 12.57 -2.16 0.11
CA ASP A 256 11.13 -2.34 0.23
C ASP A 256 10.46 -0.99 0.52
N GLU A 257 10.41 -0.15 -0.53
CA GLU A 257 9.26 0.78 -0.68
C GLU A 257 7.94 0.00 -0.85
N ILE A 258 8.04 -1.32 -1.03
CA ILE A 258 6.98 -2.27 -1.24
C ILE A 258 6.77 -3.13 0.02
N GLN A 259 5.51 -3.25 0.46
CA GLN A 259 4.98 -4.24 1.41
C GLN A 259 5.32 -4.05 2.90
N THR A 260 4.37 -3.51 3.67
CA THR A 260 4.23 -3.87 5.10
C THR A 260 2.76 -3.99 5.51
N PHE A 261 2.21 -5.19 5.39
CA PHE A 261 1.34 -5.78 6.41
C PHE A 261 1.21 -7.29 6.13
N GLN A 262 2.08 -8.11 6.74
CA GLN A 262 1.90 -9.57 6.71
C GLN A 262 1.69 -10.11 8.12
N ARG A 263 0.43 -10.50 8.34
CA ARG A 263 -0.06 -11.24 9.48
C ARG A 263 0.64 -12.61 9.53
N LYS A 264 1.09 -12.97 10.73
CA LYS A 264 1.70 -14.24 11.15
C LYS A 264 1.10 -15.49 10.46
N TYR A 265 1.70 -15.94 9.36
CA TYR A 265 1.45 -17.26 8.78
C TYR A 265 2.78 -17.94 8.41
N LYS A 266 2.75 -19.27 8.29
CA LYS A 266 3.89 -20.12 7.90
C LYS A 266 4.59 -19.51 6.67
N THR A 267 5.92 -19.52 6.67
CA THR A 267 6.77 -19.11 5.54
C THR A 267 6.22 -19.69 4.24
N ASN A 268 5.58 -18.86 3.43
CA ASN A 268 5.06 -19.26 2.13
C ASN A 268 6.16 -19.01 1.11
N TYR A 269 6.76 -20.09 0.64
CA TYR A 269 7.82 -20.01 -0.37
C TYR A 269 7.30 -19.58 -1.75
N PHE A 270 5.99 -19.51 -1.94
CA PHE A 270 5.35 -19.10 -3.17
C PHE A 270 4.63 -17.78 -2.96
N THR A 271 4.80 -16.87 -3.90
CA THR A 271 4.09 -15.59 -3.96
C THR A 271 3.28 -15.51 -5.23
N PHE A 272 2.09 -14.93 -5.11
CA PHE A 272 1.19 -14.61 -6.22
C PHE A 272 0.73 -13.17 -6.06
N ASP A 273 0.78 -12.42 -7.16
CA ASP A 273 0.24 -11.06 -7.23
C ASP A 273 -0.58 -10.89 -8.52
N TYR A 274 -1.40 -9.85 -8.54
CA TYR A 274 -2.09 -9.39 -9.73
C TYR A 274 -2.24 -7.88 -9.73
N ASN A 275 -1.72 -7.20 -10.75
CA ASN A 275 -1.87 -5.76 -10.86
C ASN A 275 -1.88 -5.30 -12.33
N ARG A 276 -2.20 -4.03 -12.57
CA ARG A 276 -2.42 -3.52 -13.93
C ARG A 276 -1.17 -3.43 -14.80
N VAL A 277 0.02 -3.47 -14.21
CA VAL A 277 1.29 -3.39 -14.93
C VAL A 277 1.89 -4.78 -15.17
N ASP A 278 1.88 -5.68 -14.18
CA ASP A 278 2.51 -7.01 -14.24
C ASP A 278 1.55 -8.10 -14.73
N GLY A 279 0.25 -7.89 -14.58
CA GLY A 279 -0.76 -8.93 -14.73
C GLY A 279 -0.63 -9.98 -13.65
N ALA A 280 -0.91 -11.23 -13.99
CA ALA A 280 -0.60 -12.34 -13.10
C ALA A 280 0.90 -12.35 -12.84
N TYR A 281 1.29 -12.48 -11.57
CA TYR A 281 2.66 -12.66 -11.13
C TYR A 281 2.77 -13.94 -10.33
N LEU A 282 3.79 -14.75 -10.62
CA LEU A 282 4.09 -15.96 -9.87
C LEU A 282 5.57 -16.00 -9.54
N GLY A 283 5.89 -16.21 -8.26
CA GLY A 283 7.26 -16.22 -7.80
C GLY A 283 7.52 -17.13 -6.62
N LEU A 284 8.81 -17.25 -6.31
CA LEU A 284 9.33 -17.86 -5.10
C LEU A 284 9.84 -16.76 -4.18
N LYS A 285 9.48 -16.82 -2.90
CA LYS A 285 9.91 -15.85 -1.89
C LYS A 285 10.57 -16.57 -0.71
N ILE A 286 11.73 -16.09 -0.31
CA ILE A 286 12.39 -16.45 0.94
C ILE A 286 12.24 -15.24 1.84
N GLU A 287 11.27 -15.30 2.74
CA GLU A 287 11.04 -14.25 3.73
C GLU A 287 12.23 -14.11 4.67
N LYS A 288 12.54 -12.87 5.00
CA LYS A 288 13.49 -12.51 6.05
C LYS A 288 13.05 -13.17 7.36
N ASN A 289 13.86 -14.08 7.90
CA ASN A 289 13.53 -14.79 9.13
C ASN A 289 13.92 -13.97 10.37
N HIS A 290 12.95 -13.27 10.94
CA HIS A 290 13.16 -12.42 12.12
C HIS A 290 13.35 -13.21 13.44
N LYS A 291 13.09 -14.52 13.42
CA LYS A 291 13.30 -15.42 14.56
C LYS A 291 14.69 -16.05 14.50
N ILE A 292 15.55 -15.63 15.42
CA ILE A 292 16.89 -16.20 15.55
C ILE A 292 16.81 -17.53 16.31
N TYR A 293 17.20 -18.60 15.64
CA TYR A 293 17.72 -19.79 16.32
C TYR A 293 19.13 -19.49 16.80
N ARG A 294 19.47 -19.89 18.03
CA ARG A 294 20.71 -19.65 18.81
C ARG A 294 22.05 -19.58 18.05
N ASN A 295 22.14 -20.12 16.82
CA ASN A 295 23.37 -20.26 16.02
C ASN A 295 23.28 -19.69 14.58
N LYS A 296 22.29 -18.86 14.20
CA LYS A 296 22.19 -18.30 12.84
C LYS A 296 22.35 -16.77 12.83
N PRO A 297 23.59 -16.26 12.70
CA PRO A 297 23.86 -14.81 12.70
C PRO A 297 23.60 -14.16 11.33
N PHE A 298 23.20 -14.92 10.31
CA PHE A 298 22.92 -14.44 8.98
C PHE A 298 21.47 -14.68 8.58
N ASN A 299 20.89 -13.73 7.84
CA ASN A 299 19.59 -13.87 7.19
C ASN A 299 19.77 -13.78 5.68
N LEU A 300 19.48 -14.86 4.97
CA LEU A 300 19.36 -14.81 3.52
C LEU A 300 17.88 -14.65 3.19
N TYR A 301 17.55 -13.64 2.41
CA TYR A 301 16.19 -13.38 1.94
C TYR A 301 16.21 -13.00 0.46
N GLY A 302 15.06 -13.08 -0.17
CA GLY A 302 14.95 -12.70 -1.58
C GLY A 302 13.69 -13.22 -2.24
N GLU A 303 13.47 -12.77 -3.46
CA GLU A 303 12.32 -13.09 -4.27
C GLU A 303 12.76 -13.32 -5.72
N LEU A 304 12.12 -14.25 -6.42
CA LEU A 304 12.28 -14.45 -7.85
C LEU A 304 10.92 -14.82 -8.43
N GLY A 305 10.42 -14.04 -9.38
CA GLY A 305 9.15 -14.34 -10.03
C GLY A 305 9.01 -13.71 -11.39
N TYR A 306 7.95 -14.10 -12.09
CA TYR A 306 7.68 -13.72 -13.47
C TYR A 306 6.38 -12.94 -13.57
N ALA A 307 6.45 -11.73 -14.13
CA ALA A 307 5.32 -10.88 -14.45
C ALA A 307 4.82 -11.22 -15.86
N PHE A 308 3.67 -11.89 -15.96
CA PHE A 308 3.23 -12.51 -17.20
C PHE A 308 2.83 -11.50 -18.28
N SER A 309 2.24 -10.36 -17.91
CA SER A 309 1.83 -9.35 -18.89
C SER A 309 3.02 -8.53 -19.41
N ARG A 310 4.01 -8.19 -18.56
CA ARG A 310 5.25 -7.55 -19.03
C ARG A 310 6.21 -8.49 -19.73
N GLY A 311 6.11 -9.79 -19.48
CA GLY A 311 7.08 -10.78 -19.95
C GLY A 311 8.48 -10.61 -19.36
N LYS A 312 8.56 -10.22 -18.08
CA LYS A 312 9.82 -9.92 -17.38
C LYS A 312 9.92 -10.69 -16.06
N PHE A 313 11.16 -11.06 -15.70
CA PHE A 313 11.48 -11.54 -14.36
C PHE A 313 11.73 -10.37 -13.42
N ASN A 314 11.18 -10.46 -12.22
CA ASN A 314 11.55 -9.64 -11.08
C ASN A 314 12.40 -10.48 -10.12
N TYR A 315 13.40 -9.86 -9.50
CA TYR A 315 14.22 -10.53 -8.49
C TYR A 315 14.72 -9.57 -7.41
N GLN A 316 14.98 -10.13 -6.24
CA GLN A 316 15.64 -9.50 -5.10
C GLN A 316 16.49 -10.55 -4.39
N LEU A 317 17.69 -10.17 -3.96
CA LEU A 317 18.51 -11.01 -3.11
C LEU A 317 19.21 -10.14 -2.07
N GLY A 318 19.02 -10.47 -0.80
CA GLY A 318 19.57 -9.74 0.31
C GLY A 318 20.19 -10.65 1.36
N LEU A 319 21.19 -10.11 2.06
CA LEU A 319 21.90 -10.78 3.14
C LEU A 319 22.09 -9.83 4.31
N ASP A 320 21.56 -10.22 5.46
CA ASP A 320 21.77 -9.52 6.72
C ASP A 320 22.71 -10.29 7.63
N LYS A 321 23.42 -9.54 8.47
CA LYS A 321 24.13 -10.05 9.63
C LYS A 321 23.60 -9.40 10.89
N PHE A 322 23.40 -10.21 11.93
CA PHE A 322 22.93 -9.76 13.23
C PHE A 322 24.02 -9.88 14.30
N TRP A 323 23.99 -8.95 15.25
CA TRP A 323 24.82 -8.92 16.44
C TRP A 323 23.96 -8.63 17.68
N GLY A 324 24.26 -9.32 18.78
CA GLY A 324 23.52 -9.16 20.02
C GLY A 324 22.13 -9.80 20.01
N ARG A 325 21.52 -9.89 21.19
CA ARG A 325 20.18 -10.51 21.38
C ARG A 325 19.13 -9.48 21.76
N ALA A 326 19.38 -8.75 22.86
CA ALA A 326 18.51 -7.71 23.38
C ALA A 326 18.59 -6.43 22.52
N PHE A 327 19.71 -5.70 22.59
CA PHE A 327 19.94 -4.51 21.77
C PHE A 327 20.49 -4.89 20.39
N ARG A 328 19.72 -5.67 19.64
CA ARG A 328 20.16 -6.24 18.36
C ARG A 328 20.62 -5.14 17.41
N PHE A 329 21.83 -5.28 16.92
CA PHE A 329 22.34 -4.54 15.78
C PHE A 329 22.27 -5.43 14.55
N GLU A 330 21.83 -4.88 13.44
CA GLU A 330 21.74 -5.55 12.16
C GLU A 330 22.42 -4.69 11.11
N ALA A 331 23.12 -5.32 10.18
CA ALA A 331 23.59 -4.65 8.98
C ALA A 331 23.48 -5.62 7.81
N GLY A 332 23.03 -5.10 6.68
CA GLY A 332 22.78 -5.91 5.50
C GLY A 332 22.88 -5.10 4.23
N GLY A 333 22.71 -5.81 3.13
CA GLY A 333 22.59 -5.21 1.82
C GLY A 333 21.92 -6.16 0.85
N GLU A 334 21.42 -5.58 -0.22
CA GLU A 334 20.65 -6.28 -1.22
C GLU A 334 20.80 -5.65 -2.59
N PHE A 335 20.43 -6.41 -3.61
CA PHE A 335 20.30 -5.92 -4.98
C PHE A 335 19.01 -6.47 -5.57
N HIS A 336 18.42 -5.70 -6.48
CA HIS A 336 17.08 -5.99 -6.96
C HIS A 336 16.82 -5.42 -8.37
N ASP A 337 15.82 -6.02 -9.02
CA ASP A 337 15.16 -5.52 -10.22
C ASP A 337 13.68 -5.93 -10.08
N LEU A 338 12.83 -5.00 -9.65
CA LEU A 338 11.47 -5.31 -9.20
C LEU A 338 10.45 -4.22 -9.58
N THR A 339 9.18 -4.55 -9.41
CA THR A 339 8.06 -3.61 -9.62
C THR A 339 7.76 -2.87 -8.33
N GLY A 340 8.40 -1.70 -8.14
CA GLY A 340 8.24 -0.66 -7.12
C GLY A 340 6.82 -0.13 -6.93
N THR A 341 6.49 0.32 -5.71
CA THR A 341 5.34 1.19 -5.40
C THR A 341 5.59 1.93 -4.08
N GLN A 342 5.05 3.14 -3.90
CA GLN A 342 5.04 3.84 -2.59
C GLN A 342 3.72 3.66 -1.82
N ASP A 343 2.72 3.02 -2.42
CA ASP A 343 1.36 2.99 -1.89
C ASP A 343 1.09 1.79 -0.97
N SER A 344 2.17 1.19 -0.44
CA SER A 344 2.09 0.06 0.49
C SER A 344 1.40 0.41 1.81
N TRP A 345 1.47 1.67 2.23
CA TRP A 345 0.78 2.20 3.42
C TRP A 345 -0.73 2.39 3.19
N LEU A 346 -1.16 2.49 1.93
CA LEU A 346 -2.53 2.77 1.55
C LEU A 346 -3.37 1.48 1.51
N VAL A 347 -2.81 0.44 0.89
CA VAL A 347 -3.48 -0.84 0.70
C VAL A 347 -2.47 -1.99 0.78
N GLY A 348 -2.83 -3.09 1.44
CA GLY A 348 -1.98 -4.28 1.51
C GLY A 348 -1.82 -4.97 0.16
N HIS A 349 -0.75 -5.77 0.00
CA HIS A 349 -0.44 -6.43 -1.27
C HIS A 349 -1.57 -7.35 -1.73
N TYR A 350 -1.99 -8.28 -0.88
CA TYR A 350 -3.08 -9.21 -1.21
C TYR A 350 -4.42 -8.51 -1.39
N GLU A 351 -4.69 -7.46 -0.61
CA GLU A 351 -5.90 -6.66 -0.76
C GLU A 351 -5.96 -6.02 -2.15
N ASN A 352 -4.86 -5.38 -2.56
CA ASN A 352 -4.78 -4.75 -3.88
C ASN A 352 -4.87 -5.78 -5.00
N ALA A 353 -4.15 -6.90 -4.87
CA ALA A 353 -4.14 -7.97 -5.85
C ALA A 353 -5.55 -8.50 -6.15
N MET A 354 -6.31 -8.77 -5.08
CA MET A 354 -7.68 -9.24 -5.19
C MET A 354 -8.61 -8.16 -5.77
N ASN A 355 -8.49 -6.91 -5.33
CA ASN A 355 -9.30 -5.82 -5.86
C ASN A 355 -9.03 -5.55 -7.35
N ALA A 356 -7.77 -5.61 -7.76
CA ALA A 356 -7.35 -5.46 -9.15
C ALA A 356 -7.88 -6.62 -10.01
N LEU A 357 -7.70 -7.87 -9.57
CA LEU A 357 -8.15 -9.05 -10.31
C LEU A 357 -9.67 -9.12 -10.44
N LEU A 358 -10.39 -8.89 -9.35
CA LEU A 358 -11.84 -9.09 -9.30
C LEU A 358 -12.59 -7.90 -9.90
N PHE A 359 -12.19 -6.68 -9.54
CA PHE A 359 -12.97 -5.46 -9.79
C PHE A 359 -12.23 -4.39 -10.60
N LYS A 360 -11.03 -4.67 -11.09
CA LYS A 360 -10.16 -3.68 -11.75
C LYS A 360 -9.90 -2.43 -10.88
N ASN A 361 -9.97 -2.59 -9.56
CA ASN A 361 -9.66 -1.56 -8.58
C ASN A 361 -8.22 -1.75 -8.13
N ASP A 362 -7.30 -1.02 -8.77
CA ASP A 362 -5.88 -1.07 -8.46
C ASP A 362 -5.42 0.27 -7.88
N TYR A 363 -5.17 0.28 -6.58
CA TYR A 363 -4.92 1.47 -5.77
C TYR A 363 -3.44 1.79 -5.60
N ARG A 364 -2.54 1.10 -6.31
CA ARG A 364 -1.09 1.32 -6.20
C ARG A 364 -0.53 1.92 -7.46
N ASP A 365 0.36 2.90 -7.37
CA ASP A 365 1.15 3.38 -8.50
C ASP A 365 2.47 2.61 -8.56
N TYR A 366 2.78 2.12 -9.75
CA TYR A 366 3.88 1.20 -9.98
C TYR A 366 4.99 1.82 -10.80
N TYR A 367 6.21 1.42 -10.51
CA TYR A 367 7.40 1.76 -11.29
C TYR A 367 8.37 0.61 -11.22
N ARG A 368 9.37 0.59 -12.09
CA ARG A 368 10.44 -0.39 -11.99
C ARG A 368 11.59 0.22 -11.21
N LEU A 369 12.11 -0.54 -10.26
CA LEU A 369 13.31 -0.23 -9.50
C LEU A 369 14.39 -1.23 -9.85
N ARG A 370 15.54 -0.74 -10.25
CA ARG A 370 16.75 -1.56 -10.42
C ARG A 370 17.88 -0.91 -9.67
N GLY A 371 18.47 -1.64 -8.73
CA GLY A 371 19.54 -1.07 -7.94
C GLY A 371 20.01 -1.96 -6.81
N TYR A 372 20.58 -1.32 -5.81
CA TYR A 372 21.10 -1.96 -4.61
C TYR A 372 20.97 -1.03 -3.41
N GLY A 373 20.86 -1.64 -2.24
CA GLY A 373 20.70 -0.97 -0.97
C GLY A 373 21.62 -1.54 0.10
N PHE A 374 21.97 -0.69 1.06
CA PHE A 374 22.61 -1.07 2.31
C PHE A 374 21.84 -0.48 3.47
N HIS A 375 21.72 -1.23 4.55
CA HIS A 375 21.04 -0.77 5.75
C HIS A 375 21.76 -1.21 7.01
N ALA A 376 21.53 -0.44 8.07
CA ALA A 376 21.93 -0.80 9.42
C ALA A 376 20.79 -0.45 10.39
N SER A 377 20.44 -1.38 11.27
CA SER A 377 19.39 -1.19 12.27
C SER A 377 19.89 -1.47 13.69
N GLN A 378 19.35 -0.73 14.65
CA GLN A 378 19.66 -0.87 16.07
C GLN A 378 18.36 -0.87 16.88
N ASN A 379 18.10 -1.98 17.57
CA ASN A 379 17.05 -2.04 18.59
C ASN A 379 17.59 -1.39 19.87
N LEU A 380 17.04 -0.24 20.25
CA LEU A 380 17.43 0.46 21.48
C LEU A 380 16.72 -0.09 22.71
N ASN A 381 15.54 -0.68 22.54
CA ASN A 381 14.79 -1.41 23.55
C ASN A 381 13.71 -2.29 22.85
N PRO A 382 12.89 -3.06 23.57
CA PRO A 382 11.84 -3.89 22.98
C PRO A 382 10.66 -3.13 22.36
N TYR A 383 10.76 -1.83 22.15
CA TYR A 383 9.72 -0.99 21.54
C TYR A 383 10.27 -0.03 20.50
N LEU A 384 11.57 0.32 20.57
CA LEU A 384 12.21 1.35 19.76
C LEU A 384 13.32 0.78 18.88
N LYS A 385 13.17 0.93 17.56
CA LYS A 385 14.16 0.59 16.54
C LYS A 385 14.58 1.84 15.78
N LEU A 386 15.88 1.97 15.54
CA LEU A 386 16.43 2.98 14.64
C LEU A 386 17.04 2.29 13.43
N THR A 387 16.82 2.82 12.25
CA THR A 387 17.40 2.28 11.02
C THR A 387 17.98 3.39 10.16
N ALA A 388 19.13 3.14 9.56
CA ALA A 388 19.76 4.00 8.56
C ALA A 388 19.93 3.22 7.25
N GLY A 389 19.69 3.90 6.13
CA GLY A 389 19.73 3.31 4.80
C GLY A 389 20.53 4.13 3.80
N TYR A 390 21.04 3.43 2.80
CA TYR A 390 21.61 3.98 1.58
C TYR A 390 21.06 3.19 0.40
N ASN A 391 20.56 3.88 -0.62
CA ASN A 391 20.00 3.28 -1.82
C ASN A 391 20.57 3.95 -3.06
N SER A 392 20.74 3.16 -4.12
CA SER A 392 21.13 3.64 -5.44
C SER A 392 20.29 2.92 -6.48
N ASP A 393 19.17 3.52 -6.86
CA ASP A 393 18.14 2.88 -7.66
C ASP A 393 17.86 3.67 -8.95
N GLU A 394 17.77 2.97 -10.06
CA GLU A 394 17.33 3.49 -11.34
C GLU A 394 15.82 3.29 -11.48
N TYR A 395 15.10 4.39 -11.69
CA TYR A 395 13.64 4.43 -11.78
C TYR A 395 13.19 4.42 -13.24
N PHE A 396 12.21 3.57 -13.55
CA PHE A 396 11.54 3.55 -14.86
C PHE A 396 10.03 3.53 -14.73
N SER A 397 9.36 4.21 -15.64
CA SER A 397 7.90 4.18 -15.75
C SER A 397 7.42 2.81 -16.23
N LEU A 398 6.26 2.38 -15.72
CA LEU A 398 5.59 1.16 -16.16
C LEU A 398 4.19 1.52 -16.69
N PRO A 399 3.92 1.38 -18.00
CA PRO A 399 2.57 1.60 -18.52
C PRO A 399 1.62 0.47 -18.10
N ASN A 400 0.31 0.69 -18.23
CA ASN A 400 -0.68 -0.37 -18.07
C ASN A 400 -0.50 -1.42 -19.17
N GLU A 401 -0.28 -2.68 -18.80
CA GLU A 401 -0.22 -3.81 -19.74
C GLU A 401 -1.50 -4.66 -19.72
N VAL A 402 -2.28 -4.55 -18.63
CA VAL A 402 -3.46 -5.37 -18.39
C VAL A 402 -4.73 -4.56 -18.61
N ARG A 403 -5.73 -5.18 -19.26
CA ARG A 403 -7.04 -4.56 -19.53
C ARG A 403 -8.23 -5.35 -19.00
N TRP A 404 -8.00 -6.54 -18.45
CA TRP A 404 -9.06 -7.47 -18.05
C TRP A 404 -9.10 -7.66 -16.54
N GLY A 405 -10.24 -8.12 -16.04
CA GLY A 405 -10.52 -8.47 -14.65
C GLY A 405 -11.74 -9.40 -14.65
N LEU A 406 -12.03 -10.06 -13.54
CA LEU A 406 -13.00 -11.18 -13.54
C LEU A 406 -14.45 -10.72 -13.61
N PHE A 407 -14.86 -9.66 -12.87
CA PHE A 407 -16.28 -9.32 -12.74
C PHE A 407 -16.71 -8.05 -13.47
N LEU A 408 -15.79 -7.14 -13.78
CA LEU A 408 -16.12 -5.85 -14.42
C LEU A 408 -15.47 -5.74 -15.82
N PRO A 409 -15.93 -6.51 -16.83
CA PRO A 409 -15.27 -6.57 -18.13
C PRO A 409 -15.22 -5.21 -18.85
N LYS A 410 -16.26 -4.37 -18.67
CA LYS A 410 -16.40 -3.05 -19.32
C LYS A 410 -15.64 -1.91 -18.64
N LYS A 411 -15.22 -2.08 -17.38
CA LYS A 411 -14.46 -1.05 -16.64
C LYS A 411 -13.01 -1.05 -17.13
N ASP A 412 -12.38 0.11 -17.29
CA ASP A 412 -10.95 0.21 -17.54
C ASP A 412 -10.16 0.31 -16.22
N PHE A 413 -8.90 -0.13 -16.21
CA PHE A 413 -8.00 0.15 -15.09
C PHE A 413 -7.64 1.62 -15.09
N ARG A 414 -7.50 2.21 -13.90
CA ARG A 414 -6.88 3.53 -13.73
C ARG A 414 -5.50 3.54 -14.40
N VAL A 415 -5.14 4.67 -14.99
CA VAL A 415 -3.83 4.85 -15.63
C VAL A 415 -2.73 4.77 -14.58
N ASN A 416 -1.68 4.00 -14.85
CA ASN A 416 -0.47 4.05 -14.06
C ASN A 416 0.36 5.30 -14.45
N PRO A 417 0.58 6.25 -13.53
CA PRO A 417 1.32 7.46 -13.84
C PRO A 417 2.81 7.16 -14.09
N ALA A 418 3.41 7.87 -15.04
CA ALA A 418 4.86 7.86 -15.25
C ALA A 418 5.58 8.51 -14.06
N VAL A 419 6.76 7.97 -13.72
CA VAL A 419 7.63 8.47 -12.66
C VAL A 419 8.75 9.29 -13.26
N ASP A 420 9.36 10.23 -12.53
CA ASP A 420 10.60 10.85 -12.97
C ASP A 420 11.70 9.79 -13.05
N GLU A 421 12.17 9.53 -14.27
CA GLU A 421 13.12 8.46 -14.56
C GLU A 421 14.54 8.97 -14.35
N GLY A 422 15.43 8.08 -13.93
CA GLY A 422 16.82 8.42 -13.64
C GLY A 422 17.36 7.67 -12.43
N THR A 423 18.61 7.97 -12.09
CA THR A 423 19.31 7.39 -10.95
C THR A 423 19.06 8.20 -9.69
N MET A 424 18.44 7.59 -8.69
CA MET A 424 18.18 8.17 -7.39
C MET A 424 19.10 7.54 -6.36
N VAL A 425 20.04 8.33 -5.84
CA VAL A 425 20.91 7.92 -4.73
C VAL A 425 20.42 8.62 -3.47
N THR A 426 19.95 7.85 -2.49
CA THR A 426 19.38 8.39 -1.26
C THR A 426 20.10 7.89 -0.02
N VAL A 427 20.12 8.75 1.00
CA VAL A 427 20.41 8.37 2.38
C VAL A 427 19.16 8.61 3.20
N SER A 428 18.92 7.72 4.15
CA SER A 428 17.64 7.69 4.84
C SER A 428 17.80 7.22 6.29
N GLY A 429 16.84 7.62 7.11
CA GLY A 429 16.80 7.30 8.53
C GLY A 429 15.36 7.09 8.99
N ALA A 430 15.14 6.09 9.83
CA ALA A 430 13.84 5.76 10.39
C ALA A 430 13.94 5.55 11.90
N ALA A 431 12.91 5.97 12.63
CA ALA A 431 12.70 5.67 14.03
C ALA A 431 11.30 5.08 14.21
N GLU A 432 11.23 3.87 14.74
CA GLU A 432 10.00 3.11 14.91
C GLU A 432 9.78 2.82 16.38
N PHE A 433 8.65 3.29 16.92
CA PHE A 433 8.17 2.93 18.24
C PHE A 433 6.89 2.10 18.12
N ASN A 434 6.90 0.86 18.60
CA ASN A 434 5.72 0.00 18.57
C ASN A 434 5.58 -0.73 19.90
N ASN A 435 4.49 -0.47 20.63
CA ASN A 435 4.13 -1.22 21.84
C ASN A 435 2.71 -1.82 21.73
N LEU A 436 2.27 -2.07 20.50
CA LEU A 436 0.99 -2.70 20.25
C LEU A 436 0.94 -4.07 20.94
N SER A 437 -0.09 -4.23 21.77
CA SER A 437 -0.50 -5.50 22.33
C SER A 437 -1.72 -5.97 21.55
N GLU A 438 -1.64 -7.17 21.00
CA GLU A 438 -2.80 -7.88 20.46
C GLU A 438 -3.35 -8.80 21.56
N TYR A 439 -4.54 -8.49 22.07
CA TYR A 439 -5.25 -9.39 22.97
C TYR A 439 -6.16 -10.30 22.15
N HIS A 440 -5.91 -11.61 22.20
CA HIS A 440 -6.77 -12.61 21.60
C HIS A 440 -7.77 -13.16 22.62
N TRP A 441 -9.04 -12.72 22.57
CA TRP A 441 -10.10 -13.37 23.35
C TRP A 441 -10.62 -14.61 22.60
N LYS A 442 -10.58 -15.78 23.25
CA LYS A 442 -11.12 -17.06 22.76
C LYS A 442 -10.76 -17.41 21.30
N ARG A 443 -9.56 -17.01 20.84
CA ARG A 443 -9.06 -17.19 19.45
C ARG A 443 -9.90 -16.52 18.36
N LYS A 444 -10.76 -15.54 18.67
CA LYS A 444 -11.68 -14.92 17.70
C LYS A 444 -11.70 -13.39 17.66
N ILE A 445 -11.38 -12.71 18.77
CA ILE A 445 -11.40 -11.24 18.82
C ILE A 445 -9.97 -10.74 19.00
N THR A 446 -9.49 -9.93 18.06
CA THR A 446 -8.18 -9.29 18.15
C THR A 446 -8.39 -7.85 18.58
N LYS A 447 -8.06 -7.52 19.82
CA LYS A 447 -8.05 -6.12 20.26
C LYS A 447 -6.63 -5.60 20.20
N ARG A 448 -6.42 -4.56 19.39
CA ARG A 448 -5.17 -3.80 19.40
C ARG A 448 -5.24 -2.80 20.55
N ARG A 449 -4.18 -2.72 21.33
CA ARG A 449 -3.96 -1.67 22.31
C ARG A 449 -2.53 -1.19 22.21
N GLY A 450 -2.34 0.11 22.11
CA GLY A 450 -1.03 0.73 22.23
C GLY A 450 -0.81 1.81 21.20
N TRP A 451 0.45 2.05 20.92
CA TRP A 451 0.95 3.02 19.96
C TRP A 451 1.80 2.30 18.92
N LYS A 452 1.66 2.74 17.67
CA LYS A 452 2.64 2.54 16.61
C LYS A 452 3.01 3.92 16.07
N ILE A 453 4.25 4.32 16.23
CA ILE A 453 4.77 5.60 15.79
C ILE A 453 5.97 5.32 14.90
N GLU A 454 6.01 6.00 13.78
CA GLU A 454 7.08 5.89 12.81
C GLU A 454 7.44 7.29 12.32
N ALA A 455 8.72 7.61 12.35
CA ALA A 455 9.27 8.81 11.73
C ALA A 455 10.32 8.39 10.71
N ARG A 456 10.20 8.84 9.46
CA ARG A 456 11.17 8.60 8.40
C ARG A 456 11.69 9.92 7.84
N GLY A 457 12.96 9.93 7.46
CA GLY A 457 13.60 10.97 6.68
C GLY A 457 14.40 10.36 5.54
N GLU A 458 14.31 10.94 4.37
CA GLU A 458 15.02 10.53 3.15
C GLU A 458 15.62 11.78 2.50
N LYS A 459 16.83 11.67 1.98
CA LYS A 459 17.50 12.74 1.25
C LYS A 459 18.16 12.20 -0.01
N GLY A 460 17.77 12.75 -1.16
CA GLY A 460 18.48 12.58 -2.44
C GLY A 460 19.81 13.32 -2.40
N LEU A 461 20.88 12.64 -2.83
CA LEU A 461 22.23 13.19 -2.84
C LEU A 461 22.48 14.02 -4.10
N ASP A 462 23.37 15.00 -4.01
CA ASP A 462 23.85 15.83 -5.12
C ASP A 462 25.09 15.24 -5.82
N LYS A 463 25.48 14.01 -5.44
CA LYS A 463 26.72 13.33 -5.85
C LYS A 463 26.41 11.88 -6.21
N LEU A 464 27.43 11.14 -6.62
CA LEU A 464 27.34 9.70 -6.96
C LEU A 464 26.43 9.42 -8.16
N ASN A 465 26.39 10.35 -9.12
CA ASN A 465 25.54 10.28 -10.32
C ASN A 465 24.04 10.23 -10.01
N SER A 466 23.59 10.84 -8.91
CA SER A 466 22.16 11.00 -8.68
C SER A 466 21.60 12.18 -9.49
N ASP A 467 20.46 11.94 -10.11
CA ASP A 467 19.69 12.92 -10.86
C ASP A 467 18.72 13.72 -9.97
N PHE A 468 18.57 13.35 -8.68
CA PHE A 468 17.49 13.85 -7.81
C PHE A 468 18.00 14.47 -6.50
N GLN A 469 17.62 15.73 -6.27
CA GLN A 469 18.01 16.50 -5.08
C GLN A 469 16.77 16.94 -4.29
N PHE A 470 16.34 16.11 -3.36
CA PHE A 470 15.18 16.37 -2.50
C PHE A 470 15.44 15.92 -1.06
N ALA A 471 14.59 16.36 -0.15
CA ALA A 471 14.48 15.77 1.18
C ALA A 471 13.01 15.56 1.52
N ARG A 472 12.67 14.38 2.03
CA ARG A 472 11.31 13.98 2.39
C ARG A 472 11.28 13.48 3.83
N TYR A 473 10.29 13.91 4.58
CA TYR A 473 10.09 13.57 5.98
C TYR A 473 8.64 13.14 6.19
N THR A 474 8.44 12.04 6.90
CA THR A 474 7.10 11.57 7.27
C THR A 474 7.07 11.20 8.74
N VAL A 475 5.96 11.50 9.39
CA VAL A 475 5.66 10.99 10.73
C VAL A 475 4.26 10.43 10.72
N GLN A 476 4.13 9.17 11.12
CA GLN A 476 2.87 8.47 11.29
C GLN A 476 2.74 8.05 12.76
N ALA A 477 1.59 8.28 13.36
CA ALA A 477 1.28 7.82 14.70
C ALA A 477 -0.13 7.22 14.72
N ALA A 478 -0.24 5.97 15.17
CA ALA A 478 -1.49 5.27 15.39
C ALA A 478 -1.65 4.94 16.88
N ARG A 479 -2.83 5.24 17.44
CA ARG A 479 -3.24 4.92 18.80
C ARG A 479 -4.48 4.02 18.73
N TYR A 480 -4.39 2.86 19.36
CA TYR A 480 -5.52 1.95 19.54
C TYR A 480 -5.95 1.93 21.00
N GLN A 481 -7.04 2.61 21.34
CA GLN A 481 -7.48 2.84 22.72
C GLN A 481 -8.78 2.06 23.01
N PRO A 482 -8.69 0.93 23.75
CA PRO A 482 -9.89 0.28 24.25
C PRO A 482 -10.65 1.23 25.19
N LEU A 483 -11.94 1.42 24.92
CA LEU A 483 -12.83 2.18 25.81
C LEU A 483 -13.65 1.24 26.70
N SER A 484 -13.96 0.04 26.20
CA SER A 484 -14.66 -0.99 26.96
C SER A 484 -14.31 -2.40 26.46
N ARG A 485 -15.00 -3.41 27.00
CA ARG A 485 -14.88 -4.80 26.51
C ARG A 485 -15.33 -4.94 25.05
N TRP A 486 -16.15 -4.05 24.52
CA TRP A 486 -16.71 -4.17 23.16
C TRP A 486 -16.43 -2.95 22.28
N GLU A 487 -15.76 -1.93 22.82
CA GLU A 487 -15.54 -0.67 22.12
C GLU A 487 -14.06 -0.34 22.04
N ASN A 488 -13.64 0.23 20.92
CA ASN A 488 -12.29 0.65 20.65
C ASN A 488 -12.28 1.97 19.89
N LEU A 489 -11.38 2.88 20.28
CA LEU A 489 -11.14 4.14 19.57
C LEU A 489 -9.77 4.07 18.92
N ASP A 490 -9.77 4.08 17.59
CA ASP A 490 -8.57 4.00 16.77
C ASP A 490 -8.31 5.34 16.12
N VAL A 491 -7.13 5.90 16.35
CA VAL A 491 -6.74 7.20 15.83
C VAL A 491 -5.45 7.03 15.07
N ARG A 492 -5.39 7.54 13.85
CA ARG A 492 -4.18 7.59 13.04
C ARG A 492 -3.93 9.02 12.59
N LEU A 493 -2.70 9.48 12.76
CA LEU A 493 -2.22 10.78 12.31
C LEU A 493 -1.05 10.54 11.38
N MET A 494 -1.00 11.26 10.27
CA MET A 494 0.13 11.28 9.35
C MET A 494 0.43 12.72 8.96
N ILE A 495 1.70 13.10 9.04
CA ILE A 495 2.19 14.38 8.53
C ILE A 495 3.39 14.13 7.64
N GLY A 496 3.51 14.91 6.57
CA GLY A 496 4.54 14.74 5.56
C GLY A 496 5.05 16.07 5.04
N ALA A 497 6.35 16.16 4.81
CA ALA A 497 7.00 17.33 4.24
C ALA A 497 8.08 16.90 3.24
N ALA A 498 8.02 17.41 2.02
CA ALA A 498 9.03 17.22 0.98
C ALA A 498 9.53 18.58 0.48
N THR A 499 10.84 18.69 0.28
CA THR A 499 11.55 19.92 -0.08
C THR A 499 12.61 19.65 -1.15
N GLY A 500 13.04 20.68 -1.88
CA GLY A 500 13.97 20.53 -3.01
C GLY A 500 13.26 20.35 -4.35
N ASP A 501 13.87 19.63 -5.28
CA ASP A 501 13.23 19.21 -6.54
C ASP A 501 12.62 17.83 -6.35
N VAL A 502 11.40 17.81 -5.78
CA VAL A 502 10.73 16.57 -5.36
C VAL A 502 10.26 15.81 -6.60
N PRO A 503 10.73 14.56 -6.82
CA PRO A 503 10.22 13.73 -7.91
C PRO A 503 8.72 13.47 -7.74
N VAL A 504 7.97 13.38 -8.84
CA VAL A 504 6.51 13.16 -8.78
C VAL A 504 6.14 11.93 -7.96
N GLN A 505 6.92 10.85 -8.08
CA GLN A 505 6.70 9.62 -7.33
C GLN A 505 6.91 9.79 -5.81
N LYS A 506 7.53 10.88 -5.34
CA LYS A 506 7.78 11.18 -3.92
C LYS A 506 6.81 12.23 -3.34
N LEU A 507 5.85 12.72 -4.13
CA LEU A 507 4.77 13.59 -3.66
C LEU A 507 3.81 12.84 -2.72
N PHE A 508 3.06 13.60 -1.93
CA PHE A 508 1.99 13.06 -1.10
C PHE A 508 0.67 13.12 -1.83
N TYR A 509 -0.17 12.11 -1.61
CA TYR A 509 -1.50 12.01 -2.19
C TYR A 509 -2.53 11.66 -1.12
N LEU A 510 -3.68 12.33 -1.15
CA LEU A 510 -4.84 12.05 -0.29
C LEU A 510 -6.11 11.88 -1.15
N GLY A 511 -7.08 11.12 -0.63
CA GLY A 511 -8.33 10.81 -1.30
C GLY A 511 -8.55 9.31 -1.49
N GLY A 512 -9.74 8.83 -1.13
CA GLY A 512 -10.14 7.43 -1.23
C GLY A 512 -9.76 6.58 -0.02
N ILE A 513 -9.57 5.28 -0.26
CA ILE A 513 -9.36 4.28 0.79
C ILE A 513 -8.13 4.62 1.66
N SER A 514 -8.23 4.34 2.97
CA SER A 514 -7.15 4.64 3.93
C SER A 514 -6.67 6.10 3.95
N THR A 515 -7.42 7.06 3.40
CA THR A 515 -7.12 8.50 3.52
C THR A 515 -8.41 9.26 3.80
N LEU A 516 -9.04 9.84 2.78
CA LEU A 516 -10.31 10.55 2.81
C LEU A 516 -11.34 9.72 2.06
N ARG A 517 -12.07 8.85 2.77
CA ARG A 517 -12.94 7.82 2.16
C ARG A 517 -14.14 8.37 1.40
N GLY A 518 -14.54 9.61 1.63
CA GLY A 518 -15.62 10.31 0.94
C GLY A 518 -15.17 10.99 -0.36
N HIS A 519 -13.86 11.00 -0.63
CA HIS A 519 -13.24 11.61 -1.80
C HIS A 519 -12.85 10.60 -2.89
N ASN A 520 -12.54 11.09 -4.09
CA ASN A 520 -11.97 10.27 -5.14
C ASN A 520 -10.57 9.81 -4.78
N PHE A 521 -10.15 8.71 -5.40
CA PHE A 521 -8.85 8.13 -5.14
C PHE A 521 -7.72 9.08 -5.60
N LYS A 522 -6.79 9.41 -4.69
CA LYS A 522 -5.68 10.36 -4.94
C LYS A 522 -6.13 11.70 -5.55
N GLU A 523 -7.29 12.19 -5.15
CA GLU A 523 -7.85 13.47 -5.62
C GLU A 523 -6.96 14.68 -5.30
N PHE A 524 -6.22 14.62 -4.19
CA PHE A 524 -5.35 15.69 -3.74
C PHE A 524 -3.90 15.26 -3.81
N SER A 525 -3.01 16.16 -4.25
CA SER A 525 -1.57 15.98 -4.13
C SER A 525 -0.84 17.22 -3.63
N GLY A 526 0.39 17.03 -3.16
CA GLY A 526 1.26 18.14 -2.78
C GLY A 526 2.59 17.70 -2.20
N ASN A 527 3.51 18.65 -2.02
CA ASN A 527 4.79 18.39 -1.35
C ASN A 527 4.68 18.43 0.19
N GLN A 528 3.54 18.84 0.74
CA GLN A 528 3.21 18.72 2.16
C GLN A 528 1.88 17.99 2.34
N MET A 529 1.70 17.35 3.49
CA MET A 529 0.49 16.60 3.82
C MET A 529 0.22 16.60 5.32
N ALA A 530 -1.06 16.69 5.68
CA ALA A 530 -1.57 16.32 6.99
C ALA A 530 -2.82 15.43 6.81
N LEU A 531 -2.92 14.37 7.61
CA LEU A 531 -4.03 13.41 7.58
C LEU A 531 -4.33 12.94 9.01
N ALA A 532 -5.62 12.85 9.34
CA ALA A 532 -6.15 12.28 10.56
C ALA A 532 -7.30 11.33 10.22
N ASN A 533 -7.27 10.13 10.78
CA ASN A 533 -8.37 9.17 10.72
C ASN A 533 -8.75 8.78 12.14
N VAL A 534 -10.04 8.83 12.44
CA VAL A 534 -10.61 8.44 13.73
C VAL A 534 -11.69 7.41 13.47
N GLU A 535 -11.57 6.23 14.10
CA GLU A 535 -12.57 5.18 14.06
C GLU A 535 -13.03 4.84 15.46
N TYR A 536 -14.34 4.89 15.66
CA TYR A 536 -15.01 4.34 16.81
C TYR A 536 -15.64 3.00 16.44
N ARG A 537 -15.07 1.91 16.96
CA ARG A 537 -15.47 0.55 16.64
C ARG A 537 -16.28 -0.06 17.77
N VAL A 538 -17.40 -0.68 17.42
CA VAL A 538 -18.29 -1.43 18.31
C VAL A 538 -18.41 -2.86 17.82
N SER A 539 -17.90 -3.79 18.62
CA SER A 539 -17.98 -5.24 18.42
C SER A 539 -19.40 -5.77 18.68
N SER A 540 -19.82 -6.78 17.91
CA SER A 540 -21.17 -7.37 18.01
C SER A 540 -21.44 -8.05 19.33
N GLY A 541 -20.40 -8.43 20.09
CA GLY A 541 -20.56 -8.90 21.47
C GLY A 541 -21.23 -7.89 22.43
N ARG A 542 -21.40 -6.63 22.03
CA ARG A 542 -22.26 -5.65 22.71
C ARG A 542 -23.76 -5.91 22.50
N PHE A 543 -24.11 -6.52 21.37
CA PHE A 543 -25.49 -6.71 20.91
C PHE A 543 -25.92 -8.18 20.83
N SER A 544 -24.99 -9.14 20.96
CA SER A 544 -25.29 -10.55 20.72
C SER A 544 -26.22 -11.14 21.79
N ASP A 545 -27.47 -11.30 21.39
CA ASP A 545 -28.32 -12.41 21.79
C ASP A 545 -27.99 -13.58 20.83
N ASP A 546 -27.77 -14.79 21.35
CA ASP A 546 -27.30 -15.98 20.59
C ASP A 546 -28.26 -16.46 19.47
N ARG A 547 -29.32 -15.69 19.18
CA ARG A 547 -30.42 -16.03 18.26
C ARG A 547 -30.16 -15.65 16.79
N ILE A 548 -29.19 -14.77 16.49
CA ILE A 548 -28.82 -14.41 15.10
C ILE A 548 -27.55 -15.19 14.70
N PHE A 549 -27.68 -16.50 14.53
CA PHE A 549 -26.57 -17.42 14.21
C PHE A 549 -25.92 -17.18 12.83
N LEU A 550 -26.53 -16.34 11.99
CA LEU A 550 -26.11 -16.09 10.60
C LEU A 550 -25.00 -15.04 10.46
N LEU A 551 -24.73 -14.24 11.51
CA LEU A 551 -23.66 -13.25 11.52
C LEU A 551 -22.56 -13.73 12.47
N ASP A 552 -21.40 -14.13 11.92
CA ASP A 552 -20.14 -14.26 12.69
C ASP A 552 -19.86 -12.91 13.41
N PRO A 553 -19.01 -12.84 14.47
CA PRO A 553 -18.77 -11.58 15.15
C PRO A 553 -18.43 -10.45 14.18
N PHE A 554 -19.20 -9.37 14.22
CA PHE A 554 -19.11 -8.23 13.32
C PHE A 554 -18.74 -6.96 14.08
N SER A 555 -18.20 -5.98 13.37
CA SER A 555 -17.89 -4.65 13.89
C SER A 555 -18.72 -3.61 13.16
N LEU A 556 -19.39 -2.76 13.93
CA LEU A 556 -19.90 -1.46 13.45
C LEU A 556 -18.82 -0.42 13.70
N ILE A 557 -18.55 0.41 12.70
CA ILE A 557 -17.48 1.39 12.75
C ILE A 557 -18.07 2.75 12.40
N LEU A 558 -17.97 3.72 13.29
CA LEU A 558 -18.21 5.11 12.96
C LEU A 558 -16.86 5.75 12.71
N PHE A 559 -16.68 6.47 11.62
CA PHE A 559 -15.40 7.06 11.32
C PHE A 559 -15.50 8.49 10.84
N MET A 560 -14.43 9.25 11.10
CA MET A 560 -14.20 10.58 10.59
C MET A 560 -12.78 10.66 10.04
N ASP A 561 -12.65 11.18 8.84
CA ASP A 561 -11.36 11.40 8.19
C ASP A 561 -11.18 12.91 7.96
N ALA A 562 -9.97 13.43 8.14
CA ALA A 562 -9.66 14.82 7.85
C ALA A 562 -8.26 14.92 7.22
N GLY A 563 -8.10 15.69 6.15
CA GLY A 563 -6.88 15.69 5.38
C GLY A 563 -6.67 16.96 4.56
N TYR A 564 -5.40 17.29 4.32
CA TYR A 564 -5.02 18.42 3.50
C TYR A 564 -3.65 18.19 2.88
N THR A 565 -3.53 18.46 1.58
CA THR A 565 -2.24 18.57 0.89
C THR A 565 -2.08 20.00 0.39
N TRP A 566 -0.84 20.50 0.38
CA TRP A 566 -0.54 21.81 -0.18
C TRP A 566 0.87 21.82 -0.75
N ASN A 567 1.12 22.81 -1.59
CA ASN A 567 2.44 23.08 -2.14
C ASN A 567 3.04 24.28 -1.42
N ASN A 568 4.23 24.10 -0.88
CA ASN A 568 4.97 25.21 -0.26
C ASN A 568 6.41 25.25 -0.82
N LYS A 569 6.89 26.46 -1.15
CA LYS A 569 8.25 26.72 -1.68
C LYS A 569 9.30 26.66 -0.56
N ILE A 570 9.26 25.61 0.25
CA ILE A 570 10.07 25.48 1.45
C ILE A 570 11.48 25.03 1.09
N TYR A 571 12.46 25.87 1.43
CA TYR A 571 13.89 25.56 1.30
C TYR A 571 14.50 24.92 2.57
N SER A 572 13.74 24.82 3.67
CA SER A 572 14.25 24.29 4.96
C SER A 572 13.18 23.58 5.82
N TYR A 573 13.54 22.46 6.45
CA TYR A 573 12.69 21.66 7.33
C TYR A 573 12.09 22.44 8.52
N ARG A 574 12.70 23.56 8.93
CA ARG A 574 12.23 24.39 10.07
C ARG A 574 10.94 25.14 9.78
N ASP A 575 10.57 25.30 8.51
CA ASP A 575 9.40 26.05 8.08
C ASP A 575 8.26 25.15 7.55
N ALA A 576 8.44 23.81 7.57
CA ALA A 576 7.50 22.81 7.08
C ALA A 576 6.07 22.93 7.67
N ALA A 577 5.96 23.36 8.93
CA ALA A 577 4.68 23.52 9.62
C ALA A 577 4.02 24.90 9.43
N LYS A 578 4.69 25.86 8.75
CA LYS A 578 4.11 27.18 8.49
C LYS A 578 3.11 27.08 7.33
N GLY A 579 1.85 27.34 7.62
CA GLY A 579 0.78 27.41 6.61
C GLY A 579 -0.36 26.42 6.77
N VAL A 580 -0.35 25.54 7.80
CA VAL A 580 -1.50 24.66 8.05
C VAL A 580 -2.63 25.48 8.68
N ASN A 581 -3.67 25.74 7.89
CA ASN A 581 -4.92 26.31 8.36
C ASN A 581 -5.96 25.20 8.44
N LEU A 582 -6.47 24.96 9.64
CA LEU A 582 -7.46 23.89 9.88
C LEU A 582 -8.76 24.09 9.09
N ASN A 583 -9.05 25.32 8.65
CA ASN A 583 -10.24 25.60 7.83
C ASN A 583 -10.12 25.08 6.39
N ASP A 584 -8.91 24.77 5.93
CA ASP A 584 -8.66 24.26 4.57
C ASP A 584 -8.66 22.72 4.53
N MET A 585 -8.90 22.05 5.67
CA MET A 585 -8.94 20.59 5.73
C MET A 585 -10.23 20.03 5.15
N GLU A 586 -10.09 19.10 4.22
CA GLU A 586 -11.19 18.28 3.75
C GLU A 586 -11.57 17.26 4.81
N THR A 587 -12.87 17.04 5.02
CA THR A 587 -13.38 16.17 6.07
C THR A 587 -14.47 15.24 5.55
N ASP A 588 -14.39 13.97 5.96
CA ASP A 588 -15.39 12.95 5.71
C ASP A 588 -16.00 12.43 7.01
N LEU A 589 -17.26 12.01 6.91
CA LEU A 589 -17.96 11.24 7.94
C LEU A 589 -18.54 9.97 7.31
N GLY A 590 -18.45 8.85 8.02
CA GLY A 590 -19.01 7.61 7.50
C GLY A 590 -19.27 6.52 8.51
N VAL A 591 -19.87 5.45 7.99
CA VAL A 591 -20.20 4.23 8.73
C VAL A 591 -19.62 3.03 8.02
N GLY A 592 -19.08 2.10 8.78
CA GLY A 592 -18.47 0.86 8.31
C GLY A 592 -19.11 -0.35 8.95
N PHE A 593 -19.18 -1.43 8.18
CA PHE A 593 -19.56 -2.75 8.63
C PHE A 593 -18.51 -3.75 8.16
N GLY A 594 -17.98 -4.56 9.07
CA GLY A 594 -16.99 -5.59 8.74
C GLY A 594 -17.00 -6.72 9.75
N ASP A 595 -16.21 -7.76 9.52
CA ASP A 595 -15.98 -8.78 10.54
C ASP A 595 -14.96 -8.30 11.59
N GLU A 596 -15.00 -8.89 12.78
CA GLU A 596 -14.04 -8.55 13.86
C GLU A 596 -12.59 -8.96 13.57
N SER A 597 -12.32 -9.71 12.49
CA SER A 597 -10.95 -10.05 12.09
C SER A 597 -10.39 -9.15 10.99
N ASP A 598 -11.15 -8.11 10.60
CA ASP A 598 -10.89 -7.17 9.50
C ASP A 598 -10.61 -7.88 8.16
N PHE A 599 -11.16 -9.08 7.96
CA PHE A 599 -11.03 -9.80 6.71
C PHE A 599 -11.86 -9.21 5.57
N PHE A 600 -13.01 -8.63 5.87
CA PHE A 600 -13.80 -7.84 4.94
C PHE A 600 -14.40 -6.63 5.65
N ARG A 601 -14.60 -5.56 4.88
CA ARG A 601 -15.26 -4.35 5.37
C ARG A 601 -15.91 -3.60 4.23
N ILE A 602 -17.09 -3.06 4.50
CA ILE A 602 -17.82 -2.12 3.63
C ILE A 602 -17.92 -0.81 4.38
N ASP A 603 -17.43 0.27 3.78
CA ASP A 603 -17.56 1.63 4.30
C ASP A 603 -18.47 2.45 3.40
N VAL A 604 -19.36 3.23 4.00
CA VAL A 604 -20.13 4.28 3.35
C VAL A 604 -19.68 5.61 3.93
N ALA A 605 -19.06 6.45 3.12
CA ALA A 605 -18.51 7.74 3.51
C ALA A 605 -19.19 8.88 2.76
N LYS A 606 -19.18 10.07 3.35
CA LYS A 606 -19.64 11.31 2.73
C LYS A 606 -18.67 12.44 3.06
N ASN A 607 -18.26 13.21 2.05
CA ASN A 607 -17.57 14.48 2.24
C ASN A 607 -18.53 15.49 2.87
N ILE A 608 -18.15 16.03 4.03
CA ILE A 608 -18.96 17.00 4.78
C ILE A 608 -18.47 18.45 4.62
N SER A 609 -17.33 18.67 3.99
CA SER A 609 -16.86 20.00 3.56
C SER A 609 -17.78 20.59 2.48
N VAL A 610 -18.43 19.73 1.67
CA VAL A 610 -19.29 20.15 0.55
C VAL A 610 -20.75 19.76 0.81
N LYS A 611 -21.66 20.76 0.75
CA LYS A 611 -23.08 20.62 1.12
C LYS A 611 -23.84 19.52 0.37
N ASN A 612 -23.45 19.21 -0.86
CA ASN A 612 -24.13 18.27 -1.76
C ASN A 612 -23.22 17.15 -2.28
N SER A 613 -22.20 16.73 -1.53
CA SER A 613 -21.37 15.61 -1.98
C SER A 613 -22.19 14.31 -2.11
N SER A 614 -21.83 13.48 -3.09
CA SER A 614 -22.33 12.10 -3.16
C SER A 614 -21.76 11.26 -2.00
N TYR A 615 -22.44 10.17 -1.68
CA TYR A 615 -21.85 9.11 -0.85
C TYR A 615 -20.81 8.36 -1.68
N LYS A 616 -19.81 7.79 -1.01
CA LYS A 616 -18.84 6.84 -1.58
C LYS A 616 -18.92 5.53 -0.83
N VAL A 617 -18.95 4.43 -1.57
CA VAL A 617 -18.93 3.07 -1.00
C VAL A 617 -17.58 2.45 -1.28
N ASN A 618 -16.89 2.02 -0.22
CA ASN A 618 -15.59 1.36 -0.32
C ASN A 618 -15.71 -0.07 0.18
N PHE A 619 -15.18 -1.01 -0.59
CA PHE A 619 -15.08 -2.41 -0.20
C PHE A 619 -13.61 -2.76 0.03
N ARG A 620 -13.33 -3.38 1.18
CA ARG A 620 -11.98 -3.73 1.64
C ARG A 620 -11.92 -5.22 1.93
N ILE A 621 -10.82 -5.86 1.57
CA ILE A 621 -10.54 -7.28 1.86
C ILE A 621 -9.18 -7.37 2.56
N ASN A 622 -9.10 -8.10 3.67
CA ASN A 622 -7.89 -8.25 4.47
C ASN A 622 -7.30 -6.89 4.88
N TYR A 623 -8.18 -6.06 5.46
CA TYR A 623 -7.90 -4.69 5.82
C TYR A 623 -6.85 -4.60 6.93
N ALA A 624 -5.95 -3.63 6.79
CA ALA A 624 -5.05 -3.20 7.84
C ALA A 624 -5.23 -1.69 8.09
N PHE A 625 -5.56 -1.33 9.34
CA PHE A 625 -5.69 0.05 9.79
C PHE A 625 -4.35 0.76 9.94
#